data_AF-A0A6H1ZGA7-F1
#
_entry.id   AF-A0A6H1ZGA7-F1
#
_cell.length_a   1.000
_cell.length_b   1.000
_cell.length_c   1.000
_cell.angle_alpha   90.00
_cell.angle_beta   90.00
_cell.angle_gamma   90.00
#
_symmetry.space_group_name_H-M   'P 1'
#
loop_
_entity.id
_entity.type
_entity.pdbx_description
1 polymer ?
#
loop_
_entity_poly.entity_id
_entity_poly.type
_entity_poly.pdbx_seq_one_letter_code
_entity_poly.pdbx_strand_id
1 'polypeptide(L)'
;MDIFDAGFDNLLTRELVSDIPDSSSVFDKINPSDIDFSDSSFVKSLKYYDAIIDLTGDADYKDIQSAIDDSKTRIFLRNGTYKITDNINLPDGCALVGEDKNGTILDFGATDGKYIRVVGDSDAYTTGTVSISNNSTALAGSSTVWSTNVAADEWVYLGGSLYQISSVTNNTTIVLKKAYQGKALSGATYLIAAYKSNILLENFSVINTAGSTSGQILLDYVRDSIVRNVKSKVDQLPCIQGDGAINNIIRDNNFDGSFYGVRLDNSSHHNTISGNKINNCVNDAISLVGGNYNIVVNNDLNNAAGDGINIDSDYNKISQNSVTFCNTTGIDLNGDENIIVNNQLNNNTDNIDDAGTNNIIDMNLE
;
A
#
# COMPACT_ATOMS: atom_id res chain seq x y z
N MET A 1 0.16 29.59 11.99
CA MET A 1 -0.31 29.57 13.38
C MET A 1 -1.82 29.41 13.26
N ASP A 2 -2.37 28.21 13.17
CA ASP A 2 -1.93 26.91 13.67
C ASP A 2 -2.16 25.79 12.65
N ILE A 3 -1.24 24.83 12.65
CA ILE A 3 -1.31 23.53 11.98
C ILE A 3 -1.16 22.52 13.10
N PHE A 4 -2.20 21.70 13.35
CA PHE A 4 -2.17 20.32 13.84
C PHE A 4 -3.61 19.96 14.25
N ASP A 5 -4.40 19.52 13.27
CA ASP A 5 -5.60 18.72 13.51
C ASP A 5 -5.40 17.40 12.77
N ALA A 6 -4.62 16.52 13.38
CA ALA A 6 -4.36 15.17 12.88
C ALA A 6 -5.39 14.23 13.51
N GLY A 7 -6.47 14.00 12.76
CA GLY A 7 -7.36 12.82 12.75
C GLY A 7 -7.18 11.74 13.82
N PHE A 8 -7.34 12.10 15.09
CA PHE A 8 -7.43 11.18 16.23
C PHE A 8 -8.79 11.19 16.92
N ASP A 9 -9.79 11.87 16.34
CA ASP A 9 -11.15 11.82 16.84
C ASP A 9 -11.95 10.71 16.16
N ASN A 10 -12.44 9.80 16.99
CA ASN A 10 -13.82 9.26 17.02
C ASN A 10 -14.00 7.73 17.14
N LEU A 11 -13.00 6.98 17.59
CA LEU A 11 -13.21 5.58 18.03
C LEU A 11 -12.92 5.33 19.52
N LEU A 12 -12.22 6.23 20.21
CA LEU A 12 -11.80 6.03 21.61
C LEU A 12 -12.74 6.63 22.67
N THR A 13 -13.64 7.55 22.33
CA THR A 13 -14.42 8.28 23.35
C THR A 13 -15.76 7.64 23.71
N ARG A 14 -16.22 6.61 22.99
CA ARG A 14 -17.61 6.13 23.15
C ARG A 14 -17.79 4.77 23.80
N GLU A 15 -16.86 3.82 23.67
CA GLU A 15 -16.98 2.49 24.32
C GLU A 15 -16.26 2.38 25.68
N LEU A 16 -15.29 3.25 25.98
CA LEU A 16 -14.55 3.22 27.25
C LEU A 16 -15.15 4.10 28.36
N VAL A 17 -16.16 4.94 28.03
CA VAL A 17 -16.69 5.96 28.96
C VAL A 17 -18.08 5.58 29.51
N SER A 18 -18.77 4.58 28.97
CA SER A 18 -20.13 4.23 29.42
C SER A 18 -20.19 3.47 30.75
N ASP A 19 -19.08 2.85 31.19
CA ASP A 19 -19.04 1.99 32.38
C ASP A 19 -18.29 2.61 33.58
N ILE A 20 -17.87 3.88 33.49
CA ILE A 20 -17.22 4.58 34.61
C ILE A 20 -18.26 5.39 35.38
N PRO A 21 -18.58 5.05 36.64
CA PRO A 21 -19.47 5.85 37.47
C PRO A 21 -18.79 7.20 37.74
N ASP A 22 -19.38 8.28 37.21
CA ASP A 22 -19.01 9.67 37.48
C ASP A 22 -17.50 9.99 37.30
N SER A 23 -17.08 10.07 36.04
CA SER A 23 -15.68 10.24 35.61
C SER A 23 -15.07 11.62 35.86
N SER A 24 -15.80 12.58 36.46
CA SER A 24 -15.28 13.92 36.69
C SER A 24 -14.24 14.04 37.82
N SER A 25 -14.01 12.99 38.62
CA SER A 25 -13.12 13.08 39.80
C SER A 25 -11.78 12.36 39.70
N VAL A 26 -11.58 11.53 38.67
CA VAL A 26 -10.35 10.74 38.49
C VAL A 26 -9.38 11.43 37.53
N PHE A 27 -9.88 12.08 36.47
CA PHE A 27 -9.03 12.75 35.49
C PHE A 27 -8.53 14.13 35.96
N ASP A 28 -9.27 14.81 36.84
CA ASP A 28 -8.86 16.10 37.45
C ASP A 28 -7.66 15.99 38.41
N LYS A 29 -7.22 14.77 38.74
CA LYS A 29 -6.10 14.51 39.66
C LYS A 29 -4.83 14.01 38.98
N ILE A 30 -4.87 13.71 37.69
CA ILE A 30 -3.66 13.30 36.96
C ILE A 30 -3.08 14.56 36.34
N ASN A 31 -2.05 15.11 36.97
CA ASN A 31 -1.28 16.18 36.36
C ASN A 31 -0.58 15.61 35.12
N PRO A 32 -0.68 16.21 33.93
CA PRO A 32 -0.01 15.71 32.72
C PRO A 32 1.52 15.55 32.89
N SER A 33 2.11 16.29 33.83
CA SER A 33 3.53 16.17 34.23
C SER A 33 3.86 14.92 35.06
N ASP A 34 2.86 14.26 35.63
CA ASP A 34 3.02 13.04 36.44
C ASP A 34 2.98 11.77 35.58
N ILE A 35 2.66 11.91 34.28
CA ILE A 35 2.77 10.84 33.29
C ILE A 35 4.20 10.84 32.77
N ASP A 36 5.02 9.97 33.33
CA ASP A 36 6.37 9.75 32.84
C ASP A 36 6.35 8.92 31.55
N PHE A 37 6.35 9.60 30.40
CA PHE A 37 6.44 8.95 29.09
C PHE A 37 7.81 8.30 28.82
N SER A 38 8.81 8.53 29.69
CA SER A 38 10.10 7.83 29.63
C SER A 38 10.07 6.47 30.34
N ASP A 39 9.03 6.19 31.14
CA ASP A 39 8.82 4.87 31.74
C ASP A 39 8.29 3.88 30.69
N SER A 40 9.16 2.96 30.27
CA SER A 40 8.82 1.90 29.32
C SER A 40 7.70 0.98 29.82
N SER A 41 7.43 0.93 31.14
CA SER A 41 6.34 0.17 31.72
C SER A 41 4.96 0.82 31.51
N PHE A 42 4.88 2.16 31.47
CA PHE A 42 3.63 2.88 31.16
C PHE A 42 3.26 2.73 29.69
N VAL A 43 4.25 2.83 28.78
CA VAL A 43 4.05 2.53 27.35
C VAL A 43 3.68 1.07 27.12
N LYS A 44 4.26 0.12 27.87
CA LYS A 44 3.82 -1.29 27.88
C LYS A 44 2.40 -1.50 28.40
N SER A 45 1.90 -0.63 29.29
CA SER A 45 0.55 -0.73 29.85
C SER A 45 -0.56 -0.30 28.87
N LEU A 46 -0.21 0.51 27.87
CA LEU A 46 -1.04 0.80 26.69
C LEU A 46 -0.80 -0.32 25.65
N LYS A 47 -1.44 -1.49 25.84
CA LYS A 47 -1.31 -2.76 25.09
C LYS A 47 -1.60 -2.74 23.57
N TYR A 48 -1.14 -1.72 22.84
CA TYR A 48 -1.39 -1.59 21.41
C TYR A 48 -0.36 -2.35 20.56
N TYR A 49 0.84 -2.58 21.09
CA TYR A 49 1.94 -3.26 20.40
C TYR A 49 2.34 -4.56 21.09
N ASP A 50 2.73 -5.56 20.29
CA ASP A 50 3.25 -6.85 20.75
C ASP A 50 4.75 -6.80 21.06
N ALA A 51 5.46 -5.83 20.48
CA ALA A 51 6.88 -5.60 20.68
C ALA A 51 7.25 -4.12 20.52
N ILE A 52 8.15 -3.65 21.38
CA ILE A 52 8.85 -2.39 21.22
C ILE A 52 10.31 -2.69 20.85
N ILE A 53 10.83 -1.95 19.88
CA ILE A 53 12.21 -2.08 19.42
C ILE A 53 12.96 -0.77 19.73
N ASP A 54 14.15 -0.91 20.31
CA ASP A 54 15.06 0.19 20.63
C ASP A 54 16.52 -0.27 20.52
N LEU A 55 17.36 0.60 19.97
CA LEU A 55 18.80 0.38 19.80
C LEU A 55 19.56 0.40 21.14
N THR A 56 19.03 1.05 22.18
CA THR A 56 19.68 1.13 23.50
C THR A 56 19.67 -0.21 24.26
N GLY A 57 18.71 -1.09 23.93
CA GLY A 57 18.50 -2.36 24.61
C GLY A 57 17.52 -2.33 25.78
N ASP A 58 16.86 -1.19 26.04
CA ASP A 58 15.84 -1.07 27.10
C ASP A 58 14.43 -1.54 26.66
N ALA A 59 14.28 -1.97 25.40
CA ALA A 59 13.04 -2.48 24.82
C ALA A 59 13.01 -4.01 24.72
N ASP A 60 11.99 -4.56 24.04
CA ASP A 60 11.79 -6.02 23.94
C ASP A 60 12.76 -6.66 22.93
N TYR A 61 13.12 -5.93 21.88
CA TYR A 61 14.03 -6.37 20.82
C TYR A 61 15.01 -5.24 20.43
N LYS A 62 16.14 -5.63 19.82
CA LYS A 62 17.14 -4.70 19.24
C LYS A 62 17.05 -4.56 17.72
N ASP A 63 16.43 -5.54 17.05
CA ASP A 63 16.27 -5.57 15.61
C ASP A 63 14.85 -6.03 15.22
N ILE A 64 14.42 -5.58 14.05
CA ILE A 64 13.05 -5.73 13.55
C ILE A 64 12.74 -7.18 13.20
N GLN A 65 13.67 -7.87 12.55
CA GLN A 65 13.42 -9.23 12.06
C GLN A 65 13.30 -10.23 13.20
N SER A 66 14.08 -10.11 14.27
CA SER A 66 13.94 -10.98 15.45
C SER A 66 12.57 -10.87 16.11
N ALA A 67 11.96 -9.68 16.15
CA ALA A 67 10.60 -9.53 16.65
C ALA A 67 9.59 -10.26 15.74
N ILE A 68 9.75 -10.15 14.43
CA ILE A 68 8.89 -10.83 13.46
C ILE A 68 9.04 -12.35 13.56
N ASP A 69 10.27 -12.84 13.69
CA ASP A 69 10.59 -14.27 13.81
C ASP A 69 9.98 -14.87 15.08
N ASP A 70 9.87 -14.07 16.15
CA ASP A 70 9.13 -14.38 17.38
C ASP A 70 7.61 -14.16 17.25
N SER A 71 7.10 -14.09 16.02
CA SER A 71 5.68 -13.97 15.67
C SER A 71 5.01 -12.70 16.22
N LYS A 72 5.76 -11.60 16.40
CA LYS A 72 5.19 -10.30 16.73
C LYS A 72 4.67 -9.65 15.46
N THR A 73 3.44 -9.16 15.49
CA THR A 73 2.82 -8.52 14.33
C THR A 73 2.50 -7.05 14.57
N ARG A 74 2.40 -6.56 15.81
CA ARG A 74 2.27 -5.12 16.08
C ARG A 74 3.56 -4.60 16.69
N ILE A 75 4.40 -4.00 15.87
CA ILE A 75 5.77 -3.61 16.22
C ILE A 75 5.89 -2.08 16.25
N PHE A 76 6.35 -1.55 17.37
CA PHE A 76 6.66 -0.13 17.53
C PHE A 76 8.17 0.12 17.56
N LEU A 77 8.63 1.07 16.76
CA LEU A 77 10.04 1.44 16.68
C LEU A 77 10.29 2.77 17.36
N ARG A 78 11.16 2.78 18.38
CA ARG A 78 11.64 4.02 18.97
C ARG A 78 12.46 4.85 17.98
N ASN A 79 12.65 6.12 18.28
CA ASN A 79 13.55 6.98 17.51
C ASN A 79 14.97 6.39 17.48
N GLY A 80 15.59 6.39 16.31
CA GLY A 80 16.90 5.79 16.08
C GLY A 80 17.16 5.46 14.61
N THR A 81 18.43 5.26 14.26
CA THR A 81 18.82 4.75 12.95
C THR A 81 19.08 3.25 13.02
N TYR A 82 18.12 2.48 12.56
CA TYR A 82 18.18 1.03 12.49
C TYR A 82 18.98 0.62 11.25
N LYS A 83 20.11 -0.07 11.47
CA LYS A 83 20.94 -0.61 10.39
C LYS A 83 20.36 -1.93 9.91
N ILE A 84 19.82 -1.91 8.71
CA ILE A 84 19.12 -3.06 8.14
C ILE A 84 20.08 -3.81 7.22
N THR A 85 20.45 -5.02 7.61
CA THR A 85 21.41 -5.85 6.87
C THR A 85 20.77 -6.83 5.89
N ASP A 86 19.47 -7.04 5.97
CA ASP A 86 18.71 -7.99 5.15
C ASP A 86 17.29 -7.45 4.88
N ASN A 87 16.49 -8.14 4.06
CA ASN A 87 15.09 -7.78 3.89
C ASN A 87 14.32 -7.84 5.21
N ILE A 88 13.41 -6.88 5.42
CA ILE A 88 12.42 -6.97 6.49
C ILE A 88 11.19 -7.69 5.91
N ASN A 89 10.97 -8.95 6.28
CA ASN A 89 9.91 -9.78 5.70
C ASN A 89 8.65 -9.70 6.57
N LEU A 90 7.60 -9.00 6.11
CA LEU A 90 6.40 -8.82 6.92
C LEU A 90 5.36 -9.93 6.69
N PRO A 91 4.88 -10.60 7.76
CA PRO A 91 3.78 -11.56 7.67
C PRO A 91 2.42 -10.86 7.57
N ASP A 92 1.35 -11.64 7.37
CA ASP A 92 -0.03 -11.14 7.39
C ASP A 92 -0.36 -10.41 8.70
N GLY A 93 -1.10 -9.31 8.59
CA GLY A 93 -1.55 -8.53 9.74
C GLY A 93 -0.44 -7.74 10.44
N CYS A 94 0.74 -7.62 9.83
CA CYS A 94 1.86 -6.93 10.45
C CYS A 94 1.71 -5.39 10.35
N ALA A 95 1.85 -4.72 11.49
CA ALA A 95 1.96 -3.28 11.64
C ALA A 95 3.36 -2.92 12.11
N LEU A 96 4.09 -2.17 11.30
CA LEU A 96 5.39 -1.58 11.63
C LEU A 96 5.22 -0.06 11.74
N VAL A 97 5.32 0.45 12.97
CA VAL A 97 5.03 1.86 13.28
C VAL A 97 6.23 2.51 13.95
N GLY A 98 6.75 3.59 13.35
CA GLY A 98 7.77 4.42 13.98
C GLY A 98 7.21 5.45 14.95
N GLU A 99 8.05 5.89 15.87
CA GLU A 99 7.72 6.97 16.82
C GLU A 99 7.58 8.31 16.09
N ASP A 100 8.47 8.60 15.14
CA ASP A 100 8.42 9.79 14.29
C ASP A 100 9.09 9.52 12.94
N LYS A 101 8.52 10.04 11.85
CA LYS A 101 9.06 9.78 10.51
C LYS A 101 10.45 10.36 10.29
N ASN A 102 10.87 11.39 11.03
CA ASN A 102 12.20 11.97 10.91
C ASN A 102 13.21 11.34 11.90
N GLY A 103 12.74 10.83 13.04
CA GLY A 103 13.58 10.22 14.07
C GLY A 103 13.74 8.70 13.95
N THR A 104 12.73 7.98 13.46
CA THR A 104 12.79 6.54 13.18
C THR A 104 13.25 6.32 11.74
N ILE A 105 14.50 5.89 11.57
CA ILE A 105 15.15 5.75 10.26
C ILE A 105 15.54 4.29 10.03
N LEU A 106 15.04 3.70 8.95
CA LEU A 106 15.46 2.39 8.45
C LEU A 106 16.52 2.60 7.37
N ASP A 107 17.76 2.27 7.68
CA ASP A 107 18.93 2.49 6.81
C ASP A 107 19.45 1.16 6.28
N PHE A 108 19.24 0.92 4.98
CA PHE A 108 19.63 -0.30 4.27
C PHE A 108 21.09 -0.27 3.76
N GLY A 109 21.84 0.78 4.06
CA GLY A 109 23.30 0.84 3.86
C GLY A 109 23.76 0.76 2.40
N ALA A 110 22.91 1.11 1.45
CA ALA A 110 23.11 1.06 0.00
C ALA A 110 23.55 -0.32 -0.50
N THR A 111 23.07 -1.39 0.15
CA THR A 111 23.32 -2.76 -0.36
C THR A 111 22.21 -3.17 -1.33
N ASP A 112 22.61 -3.80 -2.42
CA ASP A 112 21.70 -4.34 -3.43
C ASP A 112 20.71 -5.37 -2.84
N GLY A 113 19.47 -5.33 -3.31
CA GLY A 113 18.44 -6.33 -3.04
C GLY A 113 17.84 -6.30 -1.63
N LYS A 114 17.92 -5.17 -0.92
CA LYS A 114 17.37 -5.02 0.44
C LYS A 114 16.31 -3.94 0.53
N TYR A 115 15.15 -4.30 1.08
CA TYR A 115 13.97 -3.45 1.18
C TYR A 115 12.99 -3.98 2.26
N ILE A 116 11.90 -3.25 2.48
CA ILE A 116 10.74 -3.77 3.21
C ILE A 116 9.97 -4.67 2.26
N ARG A 117 9.90 -5.96 2.58
CA ARG A 117 9.39 -7.00 1.70
C ARG A 117 8.06 -7.54 2.22
N VAL A 118 6.99 -7.25 1.48
CA VAL A 118 5.67 -7.85 1.66
C VAL A 118 5.31 -8.57 0.38
N VAL A 119 5.43 -9.90 0.40
CA VAL A 119 5.27 -10.73 -0.81
C VAL A 119 4.33 -11.88 -0.50
N GLY A 120 3.25 -11.97 -1.28
CA GLY A 120 2.37 -13.11 -1.36
C GLY A 120 3.00 -14.26 -2.14
N ASP A 121 2.21 -14.95 -2.95
CA ASP A 121 2.71 -15.95 -3.89
C ASP A 121 3.13 -15.27 -5.20
N SER A 122 4.43 -15.32 -5.52
CA SER A 122 4.97 -14.73 -6.73
C SER A 122 4.59 -15.50 -8.01
N ASP A 123 4.05 -16.72 -7.89
CA ASP A 123 3.75 -17.60 -9.02
C ASP A 123 2.23 -17.73 -9.25
N ALA A 124 1.56 -16.60 -9.52
CA ALA A 124 0.11 -16.58 -9.73
C ALA A 124 -0.34 -17.51 -10.87
N TYR A 125 -1.39 -18.29 -10.62
CA TYR A 125 -1.95 -19.24 -11.58
C TYR A 125 -2.98 -18.57 -12.51
N THR A 126 -2.69 -18.60 -13.81
CA THR A 126 -3.51 -17.96 -14.86
C THR A 126 -3.90 -18.90 -16.01
N THR A 127 -3.61 -20.21 -15.89
CA THR A 127 -3.80 -21.16 -17.00
C THR A 127 -5.28 -21.49 -17.22
N GLY A 128 -5.74 -21.44 -18.46
CA GLY A 128 -7.12 -21.82 -18.86
C GLY A 128 -8.10 -20.65 -18.79
N THR A 129 -9.39 -20.96 -18.74
CA THR A 129 -10.46 -19.95 -18.61
C THR A 129 -11.50 -20.39 -17.59
N VAL A 130 -12.32 -19.46 -17.12
CA VAL A 130 -13.36 -19.74 -16.13
C VAL A 130 -14.75 -19.31 -16.58
N SER A 131 -15.77 -19.95 -16.00
CA SER A 131 -17.18 -19.59 -16.12
C SER A 131 -17.86 -19.67 -14.75
N ILE A 132 -18.70 -18.69 -14.45
CA ILE A 132 -19.47 -18.65 -13.20
C ILE A 132 -20.76 -17.85 -13.41
N SER A 133 -21.86 -18.36 -12.89
CA SER A 133 -23.14 -17.65 -12.91
C SER A 133 -23.25 -16.67 -11.74
N ASN A 134 -24.03 -15.61 -11.92
CA ASN A 134 -24.40 -14.72 -10.82
C ASN A 134 -25.05 -15.54 -9.68
N ASN A 135 -24.70 -15.20 -8.44
CA ASN A 135 -25.11 -15.90 -7.22
C ASN A 135 -24.67 -17.36 -7.10
N SER A 136 -23.64 -17.78 -7.84
CA SER A 136 -23.01 -19.11 -7.69
C SER A 136 -21.73 -19.04 -6.84
N THR A 137 -21.44 -20.10 -6.08
CA THR A 137 -20.11 -20.32 -5.49
C THR A 137 -19.27 -21.30 -6.31
N ALA A 138 -19.87 -22.07 -7.22
CA ALA A 138 -19.14 -23.01 -8.06
C ALA A 138 -18.53 -22.27 -9.26
N LEU A 139 -17.20 -22.19 -9.29
CA LEU A 139 -16.42 -21.68 -10.42
C LEU A 139 -15.97 -22.87 -11.26
N ALA A 140 -16.39 -22.88 -12.53
CA ALA A 140 -16.02 -23.91 -13.49
C ALA A 140 -14.82 -23.45 -14.32
N GLY A 141 -13.79 -24.29 -14.41
CA GLY A 141 -12.60 -24.08 -15.22
C GLY A 141 -12.66 -24.86 -16.54
N SER A 142 -12.03 -24.33 -17.57
CA SER A 142 -11.75 -25.05 -18.83
C SER A 142 -10.25 -24.97 -19.12
N SER A 143 -9.64 -26.12 -19.43
CA SER A 143 -8.19 -26.27 -19.62
C SER A 143 -7.37 -25.87 -18.38
N THR A 144 -7.93 -26.09 -17.20
CA THR A 144 -7.30 -25.80 -15.90
C THR A 144 -6.76 -27.07 -15.24
N VAL A 145 -5.82 -26.93 -14.32
CA VAL A 145 -5.18 -28.01 -13.54
C VAL A 145 -5.13 -27.63 -12.06
N TRP A 146 -6.28 -27.32 -11.47
CA TRP A 146 -6.33 -26.73 -10.13
C TRP A 146 -5.93 -27.67 -8.99
N SER A 147 -6.17 -28.98 -9.08
CA SER A 147 -5.95 -29.89 -7.94
C SER A 147 -4.51 -29.98 -7.46
N THR A 148 -3.53 -29.59 -8.28
CA THR A 148 -2.11 -29.60 -7.93
C THR A 148 -1.48 -28.21 -7.82
N ASN A 149 -2.17 -27.16 -8.27
CA ASN A 149 -1.59 -25.82 -8.41
C ASN A 149 -2.38 -24.73 -7.66
N VAL A 150 -3.51 -25.09 -7.06
CA VAL A 150 -4.37 -24.16 -6.34
C VAL A 150 -4.73 -24.80 -5.01
N ALA A 151 -4.73 -24.01 -3.95
CA ALA A 151 -5.10 -24.42 -2.61
C ALA A 151 -6.42 -23.77 -2.15
N ALA A 152 -7.00 -24.33 -1.09
CA ALA A 152 -8.02 -23.61 -0.34
C ALA A 152 -7.40 -22.37 0.33
N ASP A 153 -8.22 -21.37 0.62
CA ASP A 153 -7.86 -20.09 1.24
C ASP A 153 -7.05 -19.10 0.37
N GLU A 154 -6.55 -19.51 -0.79
CA GLU A 154 -6.08 -18.61 -1.85
C GLU A 154 -7.21 -17.73 -2.41
N TRP A 155 -6.83 -16.75 -3.23
CA TRP A 155 -7.77 -15.78 -3.80
C TRP A 155 -7.77 -15.87 -5.31
N VAL A 156 -8.96 -15.83 -5.89
CA VAL A 156 -9.16 -15.70 -7.33
C VAL A 156 -9.66 -14.29 -7.65
N TYR A 157 -9.01 -13.61 -8.59
CA TYR A 157 -9.48 -12.36 -9.18
C TYR A 157 -10.34 -12.67 -10.41
N LEU A 158 -11.63 -12.33 -10.35
CA LEU A 158 -12.58 -12.54 -11.44
C LEU A 158 -13.58 -11.39 -11.57
N GLY A 159 -13.78 -10.92 -12.81
CA GLY A 159 -14.76 -9.88 -13.12
C GLY A 159 -14.61 -8.62 -12.28
N GLY A 160 -13.37 -8.20 -12.01
CA GLY A 160 -13.07 -6.97 -11.27
C GLY A 160 -13.05 -7.12 -9.74
N SER A 161 -13.15 -8.33 -9.18
CA SER A 161 -13.20 -8.53 -7.73
C SER A 161 -12.47 -9.79 -7.27
N LEU A 162 -11.94 -9.74 -6.05
CA LEU A 162 -11.31 -10.88 -5.39
C LEU A 162 -12.34 -11.75 -4.65
N TYR A 163 -12.23 -13.08 -4.81
CA TYR A 163 -13.02 -14.06 -4.08
C TYR A 163 -12.09 -15.11 -3.47
N GLN A 164 -12.31 -15.41 -2.19
CA GLN A 164 -11.54 -16.45 -1.51
C GLN A 164 -12.04 -17.85 -1.89
N ILE A 165 -11.10 -18.75 -2.16
CA ILE A 165 -11.35 -20.15 -2.49
C ILE A 165 -11.66 -20.91 -1.20
N SER A 166 -12.81 -21.56 -1.15
CA SER A 166 -13.21 -22.43 -0.04
C SER A 166 -12.61 -23.83 -0.18
N SER A 167 -12.63 -24.38 -1.40
CA SER A 167 -12.09 -25.71 -1.68
C SER A 167 -11.81 -25.89 -3.16
N VAL A 168 -10.83 -26.74 -3.47
CA VAL A 168 -10.55 -27.24 -4.82
C VAL A 168 -11.15 -28.64 -4.93
N THR A 169 -12.22 -28.79 -5.70
CA THR A 169 -12.94 -30.07 -5.83
C THR A 169 -12.24 -31.01 -6.80
N ASN A 170 -11.78 -30.48 -7.93
CA ASN A 170 -11.02 -31.18 -8.96
C ASN A 170 -10.31 -30.15 -9.86
N ASN A 171 -9.65 -30.62 -10.94
CA ASN A 171 -8.88 -29.76 -11.85
C ASN A 171 -9.69 -28.63 -12.52
N THR A 172 -11.01 -28.75 -12.59
CA THR A 172 -11.91 -27.82 -13.31
C THR A 172 -13.05 -27.30 -12.43
N THR A 173 -13.00 -27.51 -11.12
CA THR A 173 -14.03 -27.00 -10.21
C THR A 173 -13.41 -26.56 -8.89
N ILE A 174 -13.57 -25.28 -8.58
CA ILE A 174 -13.37 -24.74 -7.22
C ILE A 174 -14.67 -24.20 -6.66
N VAL A 175 -14.77 -24.16 -5.34
CA VAL A 175 -15.90 -23.56 -4.61
C VAL A 175 -15.39 -22.30 -3.93
N LEU A 176 -16.06 -21.17 -4.17
CA LEU A 176 -15.79 -19.88 -3.52
C LEU A 176 -16.46 -19.82 -2.14
N LYS A 177 -15.85 -19.12 -1.19
CA LYS A 177 -16.46 -18.89 0.14
C LYS A 177 -17.69 -17.98 0.09
N LYS A 178 -17.74 -17.07 -0.89
CA LYS A 178 -18.86 -16.14 -1.12
C LYS A 178 -19.39 -16.34 -2.54
N ALA A 179 -20.70 -16.23 -2.70
CA ALA A 179 -21.33 -16.31 -4.02
C ALA A 179 -20.90 -15.13 -4.88
N TYR A 180 -20.56 -15.39 -6.14
CA TYR A 180 -20.17 -14.38 -7.11
C TYR A 180 -21.32 -13.39 -7.37
N GLN A 181 -21.07 -12.10 -7.14
CA GLN A 181 -22.09 -11.06 -7.24
C GLN A 181 -22.07 -10.30 -8.57
N GLY A 182 -21.08 -10.55 -9.43
CA GLY A 182 -20.95 -9.86 -10.71
C GLY A 182 -21.83 -10.43 -11.83
N LYS A 183 -21.69 -9.87 -13.03
CA LYS A 183 -22.33 -10.38 -14.25
C LYS A 183 -21.77 -11.75 -14.59
N ALA A 184 -22.63 -12.71 -14.94
CA ALA A 184 -22.21 -14.06 -15.29
C ALA A 184 -21.05 -14.05 -16.31
N LEU A 185 -20.00 -14.81 -15.99
CA LEU A 185 -18.78 -14.93 -16.80
C LEU A 185 -18.80 -16.24 -17.57
N SER A 186 -18.30 -16.20 -18.81
CA SER A 186 -18.16 -17.36 -19.68
C SER A 186 -16.86 -17.26 -20.45
N GLY A 187 -15.94 -18.21 -20.26
CA GLY A 187 -14.63 -18.22 -20.91
C GLY A 187 -13.73 -17.04 -20.52
N ALA A 188 -13.92 -16.49 -19.31
CA ALA A 188 -13.16 -15.33 -18.85
C ALA A 188 -11.75 -15.70 -18.40
N THR A 189 -10.82 -14.75 -18.50
CA THR A 189 -9.52 -14.80 -17.85
C THR A 189 -9.66 -14.60 -16.33
N TYR A 190 -8.65 -15.05 -15.59
CA TYR A 190 -8.61 -14.98 -14.14
C TYR A 190 -7.17 -15.09 -13.66
N LEU A 191 -6.96 -14.77 -12.39
CA LEU A 191 -5.70 -14.94 -11.68
C LEU A 191 -5.99 -15.58 -10.32
N ILE A 192 -5.19 -16.56 -9.91
CA ILE A 192 -5.22 -17.13 -8.56
C ILE A 192 -3.86 -16.93 -7.91
N ALA A 193 -3.83 -16.40 -6.70
CA ALA A 193 -2.60 -16.28 -5.91
C ALA A 193 -2.90 -16.34 -4.41
N ALA A 194 -1.89 -16.65 -3.60
CA ALA A 194 -1.92 -16.35 -2.19
C ALA A 194 -1.54 -14.87 -1.98
N TYR A 195 -2.35 -14.15 -1.20
CA TYR A 195 -2.11 -12.74 -0.93
C TYR A 195 -1.62 -12.53 0.49
N LYS A 196 -0.69 -11.58 0.66
CA LYS A 196 -0.47 -10.95 1.97
C LYS A 196 -1.51 -9.88 2.23
N SER A 197 -1.91 -9.70 3.49
CA SER A 197 -2.97 -8.75 3.80
C SER A 197 -2.85 -8.05 5.15
N ASN A 198 -3.56 -6.92 5.26
CA ASN A 198 -3.69 -6.14 6.49
C ASN A 198 -2.34 -5.63 7.02
N ILE A 199 -1.46 -5.18 6.12
CA ILE A 199 -0.18 -4.59 6.51
C ILE A 199 -0.36 -3.10 6.80
N LEU A 200 0.29 -2.61 7.85
CA LEU A 200 0.40 -1.20 8.16
C LEU A 200 1.87 -0.79 8.24
N LEU A 201 2.26 0.17 7.41
CA LEU A 201 3.57 0.83 7.46
C LEU A 201 3.38 2.30 7.76
N GLU A 202 3.93 2.79 8.87
CA GLU A 202 3.64 4.14 9.33
C GLU A 202 4.78 4.83 10.11
N ASN A 203 4.93 6.16 9.92
CA ASN A 203 5.75 7.04 10.76
C ASN A 203 7.26 6.73 10.81
N PHE A 204 7.88 6.36 9.69
CA PHE A 204 9.34 6.18 9.61
C PHE A 204 9.92 6.70 8.30
N SER A 205 11.25 6.82 8.24
CA SER A 205 12.01 7.05 7.01
C SER A 205 12.65 5.75 6.51
N VAL A 206 12.70 5.59 5.19
CA VAL A 206 13.52 4.56 4.52
C VAL A 206 14.59 5.24 3.68
N ILE A 207 15.85 4.87 3.89
CA ILE A 207 16.99 5.46 3.19
C ILE A 207 17.99 4.39 2.73
N ASN A 208 18.82 4.78 1.75
CA ASN A 208 19.96 4.00 1.28
C ASN A 208 19.57 2.56 0.89
N THR A 209 18.44 2.35 0.23
CA THR A 209 18.24 1.09 -0.50
C THR A 209 19.01 1.18 -1.82
N ALA A 210 19.58 0.09 -2.29
CA ALA A 210 20.21 0.04 -3.61
C ALA A 210 19.72 -1.19 -4.37
N GLY A 211 19.93 -1.17 -5.69
CA GLY A 211 19.60 -2.29 -6.57
C GLY A 211 18.77 -1.90 -7.77
N SER A 212 18.39 -2.90 -8.57
CA SER A 212 17.77 -2.67 -9.89
C SER A 212 16.37 -3.27 -10.06
N THR A 213 15.84 -4.05 -9.12
CA THR A 213 14.66 -4.88 -9.42
C THR A 213 13.40 -4.60 -8.60
N SER A 214 13.50 -3.90 -7.46
CA SER A 214 12.34 -3.77 -6.55
C SER A 214 12.31 -2.42 -5.83
N GLY A 215 11.11 -1.90 -5.56
CA GLY A 215 10.92 -0.70 -4.76
C GLY A 215 11.40 -0.83 -3.31
N GLN A 216 11.63 0.29 -2.63
CA GLN A 216 12.04 0.28 -1.21
C GLN A 216 11.03 -0.40 -0.29
N ILE A 217 9.76 -0.28 -0.67
CA ILE A 217 8.65 -1.01 -0.11
C ILE A 217 8.05 -1.79 -1.27
N LEU A 218 8.24 -3.12 -1.22
CA LEU A 218 7.66 -4.03 -2.18
C LEU A 218 6.35 -4.59 -1.63
N LEU A 219 5.27 -4.38 -2.39
CA LEU A 219 3.91 -4.86 -2.14
C LEU A 219 3.49 -5.83 -3.26
N ASP A 220 4.07 -7.01 -3.30
CA ASP A 220 3.83 -8.02 -4.34
C ASP A 220 2.76 -9.02 -3.90
N TYR A 221 1.65 -9.12 -4.63
CA TYR A 221 0.43 -9.82 -4.25
C TYR A 221 -0.04 -9.46 -2.83
N VAL A 222 -0.11 -8.16 -2.56
CA VAL A 222 -0.56 -7.61 -1.27
C VAL A 222 -1.95 -7.00 -1.41
N ARG A 223 -2.79 -7.19 -0.40
CA ARG A 223 -4.13 -6.58 -0.36
C ARG A 223 -4.47 -5.94 0.97
N ASP A 224 -5.48 -5.07 0.96
CA ASP A 224 -6.08 -4.48 2.16
C ASP A 224 -5.03 -3.85 3.11
N SER A 225 -3.99 -3.21 2.55
CA SER A 225 -2.85 -2.68 3.32
C SER A 225 -2.72 -1.18 3.20
N ILE A 226 -2.01 -0.57 4.16
CA ILE A 226 -1.85 0.88 4.30
C ILE A 226 -0.37 1.22 4.44
N VAL A 227 0.11 2.13 3.59
CA VAL A 227 1.42 2.78 3.72
C VAL A 227 1.18 4.28 3.90
N ARG A 228 1.49 4.82 5.08
CA ARG A 228 1.21 6.22 5.38
C ARG A 228 2.27 6.96 6.19
N ASN A 229 2.39 8.26 5.94
CA ASN A 229 3.34 9.11 6.65
C ASN A 229 4.78 8.57 6.64
N VAL A 230 5.15 7.86 5.57
CA VAL A 230 6.51 7.36 5.34
C VAL A 230 7.29 8.40 4.55
N LYS A 231 8.56 8.56 4.89
CA LYS A 231 9.51 9.37 4.12
C LYS A 231 10.49 8.46 3.41
N SER A 232 10.78 8.76 2.15
CA SER A 232 11.78 8.04 1.37
C SER A 232 12.73 9.02 0.71
N LYS A 233 14.02 8.67 0.71
CA LYS A 233 15.02 9.32 -0.13
C LYS A 233 15.94 8.26 -0.72
N VAL A 234 15.94 8.16 -2.03
CA VAL A 234 16.77 7.20 -2.77
C VAL A 234 17.06 7.72 -4.14
N ASP A 235 18.19 7.28 -4.68
CA ASP A 235 18.43 7.32 -6.10
C ASP A 235 18.17 5.91 -6.66
N GLN A 236 17.43 5.81 -7.77
CA GLN A 236 17.33 4.63 -8.67
C GLN A 236 16.27 3.53 -8.44
N LEU A 237 15.48 3.54 -7.36
CA LEU A 237 14.38 2.57 -7.17
C LEU A 237 13.02 3.26 -6.99
N PRO A 238 11.89 2.58 -7.27
CA PRO A 238 10.59 3.05 -6.80
C PRO A 238 10.59 3.25 -5.27
N CYS A 239 9.93 4.27 -4.73
CA CYS A 239 9.71 4.31 -3.27
C CYS A 239 8.77 3.18 -2.85
N ILE A 240 7.64 3.06 -3.56
CA ILE A 240 6.71 1.94 -3.41
C ILE A 240 6.53 1.28 -4.76
N GLN A 241 6.66 -0.05 -4.78
CA GLN A 241 6.30 -0.88 -5.92
C GLN A 241 5.24 -1.89 -5.51
N GLY A 242 4.13 -1.94 -6.24
CA GLY A 242 3.14 -2.99 -6.13
C GLY A 242 3.08 -3.81 -7.42
N ASP A 243 3.00 -5.12 -7.29
CA ASP A 243 2.80 -6.08 -8.39
C ASP A 243 1.62 -6.97 -7.96
N GLY A 244 0.56 -7.06 -8.77
CA GLY A 244 -0.67 -7.74 -8.37
C GLY A 244 -1.29 -7.19 -7.07
N ALA A 245 -1.00 -5.93 -6.71
CA ALA A 245 -1.42 -5.33 -5.45
C ALA A 245 -2.87 -4.86 -5.52
N ILE A 246 -3.72 -5.23 -4.56
CA ILE A 246 -5.17 -4.97 -4.64
C ILE A 246 -5.73 -4.28 -3.41
N ASN A 247 -6.52 -3.21 -3.58
CA ASN A 247 -7.20 -2.54 -2.48
C ASN A 247 -6.24 -2.02 -1.38
N ASN A 248 -5.09 -1.49 -1.80
CA ASN A 248 -4.13 -0.86 -0.88
C ASN A 248 -4.29 0.67 -0.87
N ILE A 249 -3.91 1.29 0.25
CA ILE A 249 -3.95 2.73 0.44
C ILE A 249 -2.52 3.24 0.67
N ILE A 250 -2.05 4.09 -0.24
CA ILE A 250 -0.75 4.75 -0.17
C ILE A 250 -1.01 6.24 0.03
N ARG A 251 -0.80 6.75 1.24
CA ARG A 251 -1.19 8.13 1.55
C ARG A 251 -0.27 8.95 2.45
N ASP A 252 -0.33 10.26 2.30
CA ASP A 252 0.35 11.21 3.19
C ASP A 252 1.88 10.98 3.28
N ASN A 253 2.48 10.40 2.23
CA ASN A 253 3.91 10.08 2.19
C ASN A 253 4.73 11.23 1.58
N ASN A 254 6.04 11.23 1.85
CA ASN A 254 6.99 12.21 1.29
C ASN A 254 8.17 11.49 0.61
N PHE A 255 8.17 11.51 -0.71
CA PHE A 255 9.12 10.81 -1.58
C PHE A 255 9.97 11.81 -2.35
N ASP A 256 11.28 11.59 -2.38
CA ASP A 256 12.26 12.49 -3.00
C ASP A 256 13.40 11.70 -3.68
N GLY A 257 13.65 11.98 -4.95
CA GLY A 257 14.83 11.50 -5.71
C GLY A 257 14.70 10.12 -6.36
N SER A 258 13.58 9.43 -6.16
CA SER A 258 13.40 8.02 -6.53
C SER A 258 13.32 7.78 -8.04
N PHE A 259 13.40 6.53 -8.51
CA PHE A 259 13.15 6.24 -9.93
C PHE A 259 11.68 6.43 -10.29
N TYR A 260 10.79 5.85 -9.49
CA TYR A 260 9.37 6.21 -9.44
C TYR A 260 9.00 6.61 -8.01
N GLY A 261 8.01 7.48 -7.83
CA GLY A 261 7.43 7.66 -6.50
C GLY A 261 6.64 6.42 -6.11
N VAL A 262 5.56 6.17 -6.86
CA VAL A 262 4.73 4.97 -6.71
C VAL A 262 4.59 4.28 -8.06
N ARG A 263 4.86 2.98 -8.11
CA ARG A 263 4.65 2.15 -9.29
C ARG A 263 3.73 0.97 -8.96
N LEU A 264 2.65 0.82 -9.70
CA LEU A 264 1.71 -0.29 -9.57
C LEU A 264 1.63 -1.03 -10.92
N ASP A 265 2.12 -2.27 -10.95
CA ASP A 265 2.21 -3.11 -12.14
C ASP A 265 1.23 -4.30 -12.08
N ASN A 266 1.08 -5.02 -13.21
CA ASN A 266 0.61 -6.41 -13.28
C ASN A 266 -0.70 -6.69 -12.53
N SER A 267 -1.83 -6.18 -13.02
CA SER A 267 -3.14 -6.40 -12.37
C SER A 267 -3.23 -5.83 -10.94
N SER A 268 -2.51 -4.74 -10.67
CA SER A 268 -2.68 -3.98 -9.43
C SER A 268 -3.98 -3.16 -9.47
N HIS A 269 -5.03 -3.65 -8.81
CA HIS A 269 -6.39 -3.11 -8.93
C HIS A 269 -6.92 -2.41 -7.68
N HIS A 270 -7.83 -1.45 -7.85
CA HIS A 270 -8.56 -0.81 -6.74
C HIS A 270 -7.67 -0.16 -5.67
N ASN A 271 -6.44 0.24 -6.01
CA ASN A 271 -5.57 0.93 -5.07
C ASN A 271 -5.89 2.43 -5.02
N THR A 272 -5.63 3.05 -3.88
CA THR A 272 -5.77 4.49 -3.68
C THR A 272 -4.42 5.12 -3.35
N ILE A 273 -3.99 6.07 -4.17
CA ILE A 273 -2.77 6.86 -3.98
C ILE A 273 -3.21 8.31 -3.70
N SER A 274 -3.02 8.80 -2.46
CA SER A 274 -3.58 10.10 -2.07
C SER A 274 -2.76 10.93 -1.09
N GLY A 275 -2.78 12.26 -1.21
CA GLY A 275 -2.10 13.13 -0.23
C GLY A 275 -0.57 13.00 -0.22
N ASN A 276 0.02 12.33 -1.22
CA ASN A 276 1.46 12.13 -1.25
C ASN A 276 2.16 13.35 -1.85
N LYS A 277 3.35 13.64 -1.33
CA LYS A 277 4.28 14.59 -1.92
C LYS A 277 5.42 13.82 -2.59
N ILE A 278 5.57 13.94 -3.90
CA ILE A 278 6.53 13.17 -4.69
C ILE A 278 7.36 14.13 -5.52
N ASN A 279 8.67 14.16 -5.30
CA ASN A 279 9.58 15.11 -5.95
C ASN A 279 10.76 14.43 -6.62
N ASN A 280 11.27 15.07 -7.67
CA ASN A 280 12.58 14.77 -8.25
C ASN A 280 12.73 13.32 -8.70
N CYS A 281 11.65 12.72 -9.21
CA CYS A 281 11.73 11.34 -9.73
C CYS A 281 12.55 11.30 -11.02
N VAL A 282 13.35 10.24 -11.19
CA VAL A 282 14.17 10.04 -12.39
C VAL A 282 13.32 9.55 -13.58
N ASN A 283 12.18 8.94 -13.31
CA ASN A 283 11.14 8.62 -14.29
C ASN A 283 9.81 9.24 -13.82
N ASP A 284 8.69 8.52 -13.95
CA ASP A 284 7.38 9.03 -13.58
C ASP A 284 7.21 9.18 -12.06
N ALA A 285 6.49 10.20 -11.60
CA ALA A 285 6.18 10.30 -10.17
C ALA A 285 5.19 9.20 -9.73
N ILE A 286 4.16 8.93 -10.53
CA ILE A 286 3.22 7.81 -10.35
C ILE A 286 3.07 7.06 -11.67
N SER A 287 3.19 5.72 -11.63
CA SER A 287 3.02 4.86 -12.81
C SER A 287 2.03 3.73 -12.53
N LEU A 288 1.01 3.60 -13.38
CA LEU A 288 -0.05 2.57 -13.30
C LEU A 288 -0.03 1.73 -14.58
N VAL A 289 0.53 0.51 -14.52
CA VAL A 289 0.73 -0.36 -15.68
C VAL A 289 -0.06 -1.66 -15.52
N GLY A 290 -1.04 -1.89 -16.39
CA GLY A 290 -1.91 -3.08 -16.36
C GLY A 290 -2.80 -3.19 -15.11
N GLY A 291 -2.98 -2.11 -14.35
CA GLY A 291 -3.79 -2.05 -13.15
C GLY A 291 -5.03 -1.17 -13.31
N ASN A 292 -6.22 -1.75 -13.23
CA ASN A 292 -7.49 -1.03 -13.43
C ASN A 292 -8.16 -0.59 -12.11
N TYR A 293 -9.06 0.39 -12.21
CA TYR A 293 -9.89 0.89 -11.09
C TYR A 293 -9.08 1.54 -9.95
N ASN A 294 -7.88 2.02 -10.23
CA ASN A 294 -7.09 2.74 -9.24
C ASN A 294 -7.56 4.20 -9.12
N ILE A 295 -7.33 4.80 -7.95
CA ILE A 295 -7.66 6.19 -7.64
C ILE A 295 -6.38 6.93 -7.29
N VAL A 296 -6.07 8.00 -8.03
CA VAL A 296 -4.96 8.91 -7.75
C VAL A 296 -5.52 10.30 -7.45
N VAL A 297 -5.45 10.73 -6.20
CA VAL A 297 -6.16 11.94 -5.75
C VAL A 297 -5.41 12.80 -4.75
N ASN A 298 -5.44 14.12 -4.92
CA ASN A 298 -4.83 15.07 -3.96
C ASN A 298 -3.32 14.84 -3.74
N ASN A 299 -2.57 14.46 -4.77
CA ASN A 299 -1.11 14.36 -4.68
C ASN A 299 -0.43 15.66 -5.17
N ASP A 300 0.73 15.96 -4.59
CA ASP A 300 1.63 17.05 -4.98
C ASP A 300 2.87 16.44 -5.66
N LEU A 301 2.89 16.50 -6.99
CA LEU A 301 3.89 15.86 -7.85
C LEU A 301 4.72 16.94 -8.52
N ASN A 302 6.03 16.94 -8.29
CA ASN A 302 6.88 18.01 -8.75
C ASN A 302 8.22 17.52 -9.30
N ASN A 303 8.60 18.04 -10.47
CA ASN A 303 9.91 17.82 -11.08
C ASN A 303 10.22 16.33 -11.34
N ALA A 304 9.26 15.60 -11.92
CA ALA A 304 9.52 14.27 -12.45
C ALA A 304 10.28 14.39 -13.78
N ALA A 305 11.30 13.56 -14.00
CA ALA A 305 12.04 13.55 -15.25
C ALA A 305 11.32 12.75 -16.36
N GLY A 306 10.39 11.87 -15.98
CA GLY A 306 9.32 11.38 -16.85
C GLY A 306 8.03 12.14 -16.61
N ASP A 307 6.91 11.42 -16.61
CA ASP A 307 5.58 12.02 -16.45
C ASP A 307 5.26 12.32 -14.99
N GLY A 308 4.31 13.21 -14.74
CA GLY A 308 3.73 13.31 -13.41
C GLY A 308 2.97 12.03 -13.05
N ILE A 309 2.03 11.66 -13.91
CA ILE A 309 1.21 10.45 -13.78
C ILE A 309 1.15 9.76 -15.13
N ASN A 310 1.64 8.52 -15.20
CA ASN A 310 1.56 7.67 -16.39
C ASN A 310 0.54 6.55 -16.17
N ILE A 311 -0.39 6.39 -17.11
CA ILE A 311 -1.48 5.42 -17.04
C ILE A 311 -1.49 4.55 -18.30
N ASP A 312 -0.93 3.35 -18.17
CA ASP A 312 -1.04 2.27 -19.16
C ASP A 312 -2.03 1.20 -18.66
N SER A 313 -3.26 1.65 -18.38
CA SER A 313 -4.35 0.84 -17.81
C SER A 313 -5.71 1.52 -17.89
N ASP A 314 -6.78 0.76 -17.64
CA ASP A 314 -8.15 1.19 -17.90
C ASP A 314 -8.94 1.52 -16.62
N TYR A 315 -10.01 2.29 -16.76
CA TYR A 315 -11.00 2.55 -15.70
C TYR A 315 -10.42 3.22 -14.44
N ASN A 316 -9.30 3.92 -14.54
CA ASN A 316 -8.69 4.62 -13.42
C ASN A 316 -9.30 6.02 -13.26
N LYS A 317 -9.20 6.56 -12.04
CA LYS A 317 -9.65 7.91 -11.71
C LYS A 317 -8.51 8.76 -11.18
N ILE A 318 -8.23 9.87 -11.87
CA ILE A 318 -7.19 10.83 -11.52
C ILE A 318 -7.83 12.18 -11.27
N SER A 319 -7.71 12.70 -10.05
CA SER A 319 -8.37 13.97 -9.73
C SER A 319 -7.69 14.79 -8.66
N GLN A 320 -7.80 16.11 -8.72
CA GLN A 320 -7.31 17.02 -7.67
C GLN A 320 -5.80 16.92 -7.40
N ASN A 321 -5.01 16.42 -8.35
CA ASN A 321 -3.56 16.39 -8.22
C ASN A 321 -2.97 17.72 -8.68
N SER A 322 -1.91 18.16 -7.99
CA SER A 322 -1.03 19.24 -8.43
C SER A 322 0.18 18.61 -9.10
N VAL A 323 0.37 18.84 -10.40
CA VAL A 323 1.44 18.25 -11.20
C VAL A 323 2.22 19.36 -11.89
N THR A 324 3.49 19.53 -11.50
CA THR A 324 4.28 20.65 -11.99
C THR A 324 5.71 20.30 -12.36
N PHE A 325 6.23 20.99 -13.37
CA PHE A 325 7.63 20.90 -13.80
C PHE A 325 8.07 19.50 -14.23
N CYS A 326 7.18 18.66 -14.74
CA CYS A 326 7.56 17.39 -15.33
C CYS A 326 8.25 17.62 -16.68
N ASN A 327 9.33 16.88 -16.95
CA ASN A 327 10.11 17.04 -18.18
C ASN A 327 9.37 16.51 -19.43
N THR A 328 8.38 15.63 -19.25
CA THR A 328 7.49 15.15 -20.30
C THR A 328 6.06 15.63 -20.00
N THR A 329 5.09 14.73 -19.85
CA THR A 329 3.68 15.07 -19.72
C THR A 329 3.28 15.16 -18.25
N GLY A 330 2.37 16.08 -17.90
CA GLY A 330 1.75 16.11 -16.58
C GLY A 330 1.01 14.80 -16.30
N ILE A 331 0.08 14.43 -17.18
CA ILE A 331 -0.66 13.17 -17.16
C ILE A 331 -0.64 12.51 -18.55
N ASP A 332 -0.02 11.34 -18.69
CA ASP A 332 -0.01 10.52 -19.91
C ASP A 332 -1.02 9.36 -19.80
N LEU A 333 -1.91 9.23 -20.80
CA LEU A 333 -3.03 8.29 -20.83
C LEU A 333 -2.91 7.36 -22.05
N ASN A 334 -2.44 6.15 -21.81
CA ASN A 334 -2.34 5.10 -22.83
C ASN A 334 -3.50 4.07 -22.75
N GLY A 335 -4.25 4.04 -21.63
CA GLY A 335 -5.41 3.16 -21.45
C GLY A 335 -6.77 3.81 -21.72
N ASP A 336 -7.82 2.99 -21.68
CA ASP A 336 -9.19 3.36 -22.04
C ASP A 336 -10.09 3.63 -20.81
N GLU A 337 -11.19 4.35 -21.04
CA GLU A 337 -12.27 4.56 -20.07
C GLU A 337 -11.81 5.16 -18.71
N ASN A 338 -10.72 5.93 -18.72
CA ASN A 338 -10.19 6.65 -17.57
C ASN A 338 -10.93 7.97 -17.33
N ILE A 339 -10.90 8.46 -16.09
CA ILE A 339 -11.54 9.73 -15.68
C ILE A 339 -10.49 10.67 -15.10
N ILE A 340 -10.24 11.79 -15.78
CA ILE A 340 -9.21 12.79 -15.44
C ILE A 340 -9.88 14.14 -15.18
N VAL A 341 -10.02 14.51 -13.90
CA VAL A 341 -10.81 15.69 -13.53
C VAL A 341 -10.23 16.56 -12.42
N ASN A 342 -10.36 17.88 -12.55
CA ASN A 342 -9.96 18.85 -11.51
C ASN A 342 -8.47 18.79 -11.12
N ASN A 343 -7.57 18.44 -12.03
CA ASN A 343 -6.12 18.50 -11.76
C ASN A 343 -5.57 19.91 -12.03
N GLN A 344 -4.49 20.29 -11.33
CA GLN A 344 -3.75 21.52 -11.54
C GLN A 344 -2.41 21.17 -12.19
N LEU A 345 -2.27 21.46 -13.47
CA LEU A 345 -1.15 21.06 -14.31
C LEU A 345 -0.42 22.33 -14.72
N ASN A 346 0.84 22.52 -14.31
CA ASN A 346 1.55 23.77 -14.64
C ASN A 346 3.02 23.51 -14.96
N ASN A 347 3.52 24.18 -15.99
CA ASN A 347 4.94 24.14 -16.40
C ASN A 347 5.48 22.74 -16.71
N ASN A 348 4.62 21.84 -17.20
CA ASN A 348 5.04 20.56 -17.79
C ASN A 348 5.37 20.77 -19.29
N THR A 349 6.04 19.83 -19.94
CA THR A 349 6.27 19.92 -21.40
C THR A 349 4.95 19.80 -22.16
N ASP A 350 4.10 18.86 -21.74
CA ASP A 350 2.69 18.80 -22.08
C ASP A 350 1.87 18.60 -20.79
N ASN A 351 0.64 19.09 -20.72
CA ASN A 351 -0.17 18.92 -19.53
C ASN A 351 -0.90 17.57 -19.54
N ILE A 352 -1.59 17.22 -20.64
CA ILE A 352 -2.31 15.95 -20.79
C ILE A 352 -2.09 15.40 -22.20
N ASP A 353 -1.56 14.18 -22.29
CA ASP A 353 -1.49 13.40 -23.53
C ASP A 353 -2.50 12.23 -23.42
N ASP A 354 -3.35 12.07 -24.43
CA ASP A 354 -4.42 11.07 -24.46
C ASP A 354 -4.35 10.24 -25.74
N ALA A 355 -3.74 9.06 -25.63
CA ALA A 355 -3.67 8.06 -26.69
C ALA A 355 -4.77 7.00 -26.58
N GLY A 356 -5.54 6.99 -25.49
CA GLY A 356 -6.61 6.04 -25.24
C GLY A 356 -7.94 6.41 -25.88
N THR A 357 -8.98 5.63 -25.58
CA THR A 357 -10.34 5.81 -26.08
C THR A 357 -11.35 5.89 -24.94
N ASN A 358 -12.42 6.67 -25.17
CA ASN A 358 -13.51 6.88 -24.21
C ASN A 358 -13.05 7.43 -22.84
N ASN A 359 -11.89 8.08 -22.79
CA ASN A 359 -11.43 8.81 -21.62
C ASN A 359 -12.29 10.06 -21.41
N ILE A 360 -12.55 10.40 -20.14
CA ILE A 360 -13.28 11.60 -19.74
C ILE A 360 -12.26 12.57 -19.14
N ILE A 361 -11.97 13.64 -19.88
CA ILE A 361 -11.06 14.71 -19.46
C ILE A 361 -11.88 15.99 -19.26
N ASP A 362 -11.97 16.48 -18.03
CA ASP A 362 -12.83 17.64 -17.71
C ASP A 362 -12.27 18.48 -16.54
N MET A 363 -12.51 19.79 -16.57
CA MET A 363 -12.16 20.73 -15.48
C MET A 363 -10.68 20.72 -15.02
N ASN A 364 -9.73 20.37 -15.88
CA ASN A 364 -8.30 20.49 -15.54
C ASN A 364 -7.83 21.95 -15.77
N LEU A 365 -7.07 22.48 -14.83
CA LEU A 365 -6.44 23.79 -14.93
C LEU A 365 -5.04 23.60 -15.50
N GLU A 366 -4.78 24.21 -16.66
CA GLU A 366 -3.57 24.06 -17.47
C GLU A 366 -2.72 25.33 -17.51
#